data_AF-A0A9P8E8S7-F1
#
_entry.id   AF-A0A9P8E8S7-F1
#
_cell.length_a   1.000
_cell.length_b   1.000
_cell.length_c   1.000
_cell.angle_alpha   90.00
_cell.angle_beta   90.00
_cell.angle_gamma   90.00
#
_symmetry.space_group_name_H-M   'P 1'
#
loop_
_entity.id
_entity.type
_entity.pdbx_description
1 polymer ?
#
loop_
_entity_poly.entity_id
_entity_poly.type
_entity_poly.pdbx_seq_one_letter_code
_entity_poly.pdbx_strand_id
1 'polypeptide(L)'
;MATNRRIVSQEKTHLDQDEVQQQPSITTPAVPQHVIVKLLLFSFAMIVLPISSYFLTLNNLYSGNSTYAGATAAIIANFVLIGYVIVAMREDAGERAEAEEKDKKSR
;
A
#
# COMPACT_ATOMS: atom_id res chain seq x y z
N MET A 1 62.01 7.85 -45.98
CA MET A 1 61.36 6.63 -45.44
C MET A 1 60.24 7.06 -44.52
N ALA A 2 58.99 7.00 -44.98
CA ALA A 2 57.82 7.39 -44.20
C ALA A 2 57.15 6.13 -43.64
N THR A 3 57.07 6.05 -42.32
CA THR A 3 56.42 4.97 -41.56
C THR A 3 54.92 4.99 -41.82
N ASN A 4 54.40 3.90 -42.36
CA ASN A 4 52.98 3.69 -42.59
C ASN A 4 52.27 3.48 -41.23
N ARG A 5 51.79 4.57 -40.62
CA ARG A 5 51.08 4.51 -39.34
C ARG A 5 49.64 4.10 -39.62
N ARG A 6 49.40 2.79 -39.62
CA ARG A 6 48.08 2.17 -39.64
C ARG A 6 47.22 2.81 -38.55
N ILE A 7 46.23 3.61 -38.95
CA ILE A 7 45.21 4.12 -38.06
C ILE A 7 44.47 2.89 -37.55
N VAL A 8 44.73 2.54 -36.29
CA VAL A 8 43.97 1.53 -35.55
C VAL A 8 42.58 2.12 -35.38
N SER A 9 41.59 1.52 -36.07
CA SER A 9 40.17 1.83 -35.94
C SER A 9 39.82 2.12 -34.49
N GLN A 10 39.35 3.34 -34.23
CA GLN A 10 38.71 3.71 -32.98
C GLN A 10 37.30 3.11 -32.86
N GLU A 11 37.11 1.86 -33.26
CA GLU A 11 35.88 1.14 -32.98
C GLU A 11 36.06 0.41 -31.66
N LYS A 12 36.10 1.19 -30.57
CA LYS A 12 35.68 0.64 -29.28
C LYS A 12 34.19 0.39 -29.41
N THR A 13 33.91 -0.87 -29.70
CA THR A 13 32.59 -1.48 -29.70
C THR A 13 31.91 -1.10 -28.40
N HIS A 14 30.66 -0.63 -28.50
CA HIS A 14 29.79 -0.22 -27.39
C HIS A 14 29.33 -1.42 -26.53
N LEU A 15 30.12 -2.49 -26.50
CA LEU A 15 29.84 -3.80 -25.88
C LEU A 15 30.77 -4.10 -24.69
N ASP A 16 31.69 -3.21 -24.33
CA ASP A 16 32.65 -3.44 -23.24
C ASP A 16 32.29 -2.68 -21.94
N GLN A 17 31.05 -2.20 -21.83
CA GLN A 17 30.54 -1.53 -20.63
C GLN A 17 29.58 -2.42 -19.84
N ASP A 18 29.94 -3.71 -19.72
CA ASP A 18 29.43 -4.61 -18.69
C ASP A 18 30.31 -4.56 -17.43
N GLU A 19 30.76 -3.35 -17.02
CA GLU A 19 30.92 -3.11 -15.59
C GLU A 19 29.51 -2.94 -15.02
N VAL A 20 28.88 -4.09 -14.78
CA VAL A 20 27.72 -4.22 -13.91
C VAL A 20 28.22 -3.79 -12.53
N GLN A 21 28.30 -2.48 -12.30
CA GLN A 21 28.32 -1.93 -10.96
C GLN A 21 27.04 -2.47 -10.33
N GLN A 22 27.19 -3.55 -9.58
CA GLN A 22 26.21 -4.02 -8.61
C GLN A 22 26.09 -2.91 -7.57
N GLN A 23 25.46 -1.80 -7.96
CA GLN A 23 24.81 -0.93 -7.03
C GLN A 23 23.84 -1.85 -6.29
N PRO A 24 24.03 -2.07 -4.98
CA PRO A 24 23.11 -2.89 -4.23
C PRO A 24 21.72 -2.34 -4.51
N SER A 25 20.85 -3.17 -5.08
CA SER A 25 19.47 -2.80 -5.26
C SER A 25 18.90 -2.61 -3.86
N ILE A 26 18.92 -1.37 -3.39
CA ILE A 26 18.27 -0.94 -2.16
C ILE A 26 16.76 -1.11 -2.45
N THR A 27 16.31 -2.36 -2.32
CA THR A 27 14.92 -2.80 -2.39
C THR A 27 14.31 -2.61 -1.02
N THR A 28 14.55 -1.46 -0.39
CA THR A 28 13.69 -1.02 0.70
C THR A 28 12.30 -0.84 0.09
N PRO A 29 11.24 -1.42 0.68
CA PRO A 29 9.90 -1.34 0.09
C PRO A 29 9.55 0.13 -0.20
N ALA A 30 9.27 0.43 -1.47
CA ALA A 30 8.94 1.78 -1.94
C ALA A 30 7.64 2.33 -1.32
N VAL A 31 6.83 1.45 -0.72
CA VAL A 31 5.62 1.80 0.01
C VAL A 31 5.89 1.77 1.52
N PRO A 32 5.55 2.84 2.28
CA PRO A 32 5.75 2.87 3.72
C PRO A 32 5.05 1.71 4.43
N GLN A 33 5.72 1.05 5.38
CA GLN A 33 5.16 -0.11 6.09
C GLN A 33 3.83 0.19 6.78
N HIS A 34 3.65 1.42 7.25
CA HIS A 34 2.42 1.84 7.91
C HIS A 34 1.20 1.75 6.95
N VAL A 35 1.40 2.01 5.66
CA VAL A 35 0.34 1.92 4.63
C VAL A 35 -0.04 0.46 4.41
N ILE A 36 0.94 -0.44 4.38
CA ILE A 36 0.71 -1.89 4.19
C ILE A 36 -0.19 -2.42 5.31
N VAL A 37 0.09 -2.05 6.57
CA VAL A 37 -0.70 -2.47 7.73
C VAL A 37 -2.14 -1.92 7.64
N LYS A 38 -2.31 -0.66 7.22
CA LYS A 38 -3.64 -0.05 7.02
C LYS A 38 -4.44 -0.78 5.94
N LEU A 39 -3.84 -1.05 4.79
CA LEU A 39 -4.49 -1.77 3.69
C LEU A 39 -4.91 -3.19 4.09
N LEU A 40 -4.06 -3.90 4.84
CA LEU A 40 -4.39 -5.20 5.38
C LEU A 40 -5.53 -5.14 6.40
N LEU A 41 -5.47 -4.20 7.34
CA LEU A 41 -6.50 -4.01 8.36
C LEU A 41 -7.86 -3.72 7.73
N PHE A 42 -7.92 -2.80 6.77
CA PHE A 42 -9.18 -2.42 6.12
C PHE A 42 -9.75 -3.55 5.28
N SER A 43 -8.90 -4.27 4.56
CA SER A 43 -9.30 -5.42 3.77
C SER A 43 -9.86 -6.54 4.68
N PHE A 44 -9.18 -6.80 5.80
CA PHE A 44 -9.66 -7.76 6.79
C PHE A 44 -10.97 -7.31 7.44
N ALA A 45 -11.08 -6.04 7.84
CA ALA A 45 -12.27 -5.50 8.47
C ALA A 45 -13.50 -5.60 7.56
N MET A 46 -13.35 -5.33 6.26
CA MET A 46 -14.46 -5.38 5.32
C MET A 46 -15.02 -6.79 5.09
N ILE A 47 -14.17 -7.80 5.22
CA ILE A 47 -14.56 -9.22 5.10
C ILE A 47 -15.10 -9.72 6.44
N VAL A 48 -14.35 -9.52 7.52
CA VAL A 48 -14.63 -10.16 8.80
C VAL A 48 -15.81 -9.53 9.51
N LEU A 49 -15.94 -8.20 9.57
CA LEU A 49 -17.01 -7.59 10.35
C LEU A 49 -18.42 -7.93 9.82
N PRO A 50 -18.72 -7.82 8.50
CA PRO A 50 -20.05 -8.16 8.00
C PRO A 50 -20.33 -9.67 8.08
N ILE A 51 -19.33 -10.52 7.79
CA ILE A 51 -19.48 -11.97 7.84
C ILE A 51 -19.66 -12.46 9.28
N SER A 52 -18.83 -11.98 10.22
CA SER A 52 -18.98 -12.28 11.64
C SER A 52 -20.33 -11.83 12.15
N SER A 53 -20.78 -10.63 11.78
CA SER A 53 -22.11 -10.16 12.16
C SER A 53 -23.23 -11.06 11.64
N TYR A 54 -23.12 -11.57 10.42
CA TYR A 54 -24.10 -12.51 9.86
C TYR A 54 -24.19 -13.78 10.72
N PHE A 55 -23.06 -14.46 10.95
CA PHE A 55 -23.07 -15.73 11.70
C PHE A 55 -23.43 -15.55 13.17
N LEU A 56 -22.98 -14.46 13.80
CA LEU A 56 -23.33 -14.14 15.19
C LEU A 56 -24.84 -13.89 15.35
N THR A 57 -25.45 -13.13 14.44
CA THR A 57 -26.88 -12.82 14.52
C THR A 57 -27.77 -13.97 14.08
N LEU A 58 -27.33 -14.77 13.10
CA LEU A 58 -28.05 -15.94 12.61
C LEU A 58 -28.33 -16.96 13.72
N ASN A 59 -27.31 -17.27 14.53
CA ASN A 59 -27.42 -18.32 15.54
C ASN A 59 -27.92 -17.80 16.91
N ASN A 60 -27.61 -16.55 17.27
CA ASN A 60 -27.95 -16.04 18.61
C ASN A 60 -29.26 -15.23 18.67
N LEU A 61 -29.65 -14.55 17.58
CA LEU A 61 -30.80 -13.63 17.59
C LEU A 61 -31.98 -14.15 16.77
N TYR A 62 -31.71 -14.72 15.60
CA TYR A 62 -32.77 -15.02 14.62
C TYR A 62 -33.08 -16.51 14.45
N SER A 63 -32.53 -17.38 15.32
CA SER A 63 -32.80 -18.83 15.35
C SER A 63 -32.70 -19.50 13.96
N GLY A 64 -31.72 -19.09 13.15
CA GLY A 64 -31.50 -19.62 11.80
C GLY A 64 -32.22 -18.88 10.66
N ASN A 65 -32.90 -17.75 10.91
CA ASN A 65 -33.48 -16.96 9.83
C ASN A 65 -32.43 -16.10 9.10
N SER A 66 -31.95 -16.63 7.96
CA SER A 66 -30.94 -16.02 7.11
C SER A 66 -31.33 -14.67 6.53
N THR A 67 -32.63 -14.39 6.33
CA THR A 67 -33.08 -13.12 5.77
C THR A 67 -32.84 -11.97 6.74
N TYR A 68 -33.24 -12.14 8.00
CA TYR A 68 -33.01 -11.11 9.02
C TYR A 68 -31.52 -10.99 9.36
N ALA A 69 -30.79 -12.10 9.48
CA ALA A 69 -29.35 -12.07 9.68
C ALA A 69 -28.60 -11.35 8.53
N GLY A 70 -29.01 -11.61 7.29
CA GLY A 70 -28.47 -10.95 6.10
C GLY A 70 -28.77 -9.45 6.07
N ALA A 71 -29.99 -9.04 6.43
CA ALA A 71 -30.36 -7.63 6.55
C ALA A 71 -29.50 -6.89 7.59
N THR A 72 -29.28 -7.50 8.75
CA THR A 72 -28.43 -6.92 9.81
C THR A 72 -26.97 -6.84 9.38
N ALA A 73 -26.47 -7.85 8.66
CA ALA A 73 -25.12 -7.83 8.09
C ALA A 73 -24.94 -6.70 7.05
N ALA A 74 -25.95 -6.44 6.21
CA ALA A 74 -25.94 -5.33 5.26
C ALA A 74 -25.92 -3.97 5.98
N ILE A 75 -26.66 -3.83 7.09
CA ILE A 75 -26.60 -2.62 7.93
C ILE A 75 -25.19 -2.45 8.52
N ILE A 76 -24.59 -3.53 9.04
CA ILE A 76 -23.23 -3.51 9.58
C ILE A 76 -22.20 -3.12 8.52
N ALA A 77 -22.34 -3.60 7.27
CA ALA A 77 -21.46 -3.21 6.18
C ALA A 77 -21.46 -1.70 5.92
N ASN A 78 -22.62 -1.04 6.04
CA ASN A 78 -22.70 0.42 5.92
C ASN A 78 -21.99 1.13 7.07
N PHE A 79 -22.07 0.61 8.30
CA PHE A 79 -21.29 1.13 9.43
C PHE A 79 -19.78 0.96 9.22
N VAL A 80 -19.33 -0.15 8.63
CA VAL A 80 -17.92 -0.36 8.27
C VAL A 80 -17.45 0.69 7.27
N LEU A 81 -18.27 1.00 6.25
CA LEU A 81 -17.97 2.06 5.29
C LEU A 81 -17.85 3.43 5.98
N ILE A 82 -18.80 3.79 6.84
CA ILE A 82 -18.74 5.06 7.59
C ILE A 82 -17.49 5.10 8.49
N GLY A 83 -17.19 3.99 9.18
CA GLY A 83 -15.99 3.85 10.00
C GLY A 83 -14.70 4.03 9.17
N TYR A 84 -14.64 3.46 7.98
CA TYR A 84 -13.54 3.66 7.04
C TYR A 84 -13.34 5.14 6.72
N VAL A 85 -14.42 5.85 6.38
CA VAL A 85 -14.37 7.29 6.07
C VAL A 85 -13.88 8.09 7.27
N ILE A 86 -14.33 7.79 8.48
CA ILE A 86 -13.88 8.48 9.69
C ILE A 86 -12.39 8.26 9.93
N VAL A 87 -11.90 7.03 9.80
CA VAL A 87 -10.47 6.73 9.97
C VAL A 87 -9.64 7.45 8.90
N ALA A 88 -10.09 7.42 7.65
CA ALA A 88 -9.43 8.12 6.55
C ALA A 88 -9.35 9.64 6.81
N MET A 89 -10.41 10.27 7.32
CA MET A 89 -10.39 11.70 7.66
C MET A 89 -9.42 12.01 8.82
N ARG A 90 -9.36 11.15 9.84
CA ARG A 90 -8.43 11.34 10.97
C ARG A 90 -6.98 11.16 10.55
N GLU A 91 -6.74 10.23 9.64
CA GLU A 91 -5.43 9.97 9.06
C GLU A 91 -4.96 11.14 8.19
N ASP A 92 -5.81 11.64 7.29
CA ASP A 92 -5.52 12.81 6.46
C ASP A 92 -5.24 14.07 7.30
N ALA A 93 -5.92 14.25 8.43
CA ALA A 93 -5.66 15.35 9.35
C ALA A 93 -4.31 15.24 10.08
N GLY A 94 -3.91 14.03 10.50
CA GLY A 94 -2.64 13.80 11.19
C GLY A 94 -1.44 14.01 10.27
N GLU A 95 -1.53 13.54 9.02
CA GLU A 95 -0.46 13.65 8.03
C GLU A 95 -0.20 15.12 7.62
N ARG A 96 -1.27 15.94 7.57
CA ARG A 96 -1.17 17.40 7.38
C ARG A 96 -0.49 18.11 8.56
N ALA A 97 -0.83 17.74 9.78
CA ALA A 97 -0.23 18.33 10.98
C ALA A 97 1.28 18.00 11.09
N GLU A 98 1.68 16.77 10.78
CA GLU A 98 3.09 16.37 10.74
C GLU A 98 3.88 17.08 9.63
N ALA A 99 3.26 17.32 8.48
CA ALA A 99 3.87 18.09 7.40
C ALA A 99 4.10 19.56 7.79
N GLU A 100 3.14 20.18 8.48
CA GLU A 100 3.24 21.56 8.96
C GLU A 100 4.31 21.74 10.05
N GLU A 101 4.46 20.79 10.98
CA GLU A 101 5.54 20.84 11.98
C GLU A 101 6.93 20.71 11.35
N LYS A 102 7.08 19.85 10.33
CA LYS A 102 8.35 19.68 9.61
C LYS A 102 8.74 20.93 8.83
N ASP A 103 7.79 21.62 8.20
CA ASP A 103 8.04 22.88 7.48
C ASP A 103 8.49 23.99 8.45
N LYS A 104 7.81 24.14 9.59
CA LYS A 104 8.15 25.13 10.63
C LYS A 104 9.52 24.88 11.28
N LYS A 105 9.95 23.63 11.44
CA LYS A 105 11.26 23.29 12.01
C LYS A 105 12.42 23.46 11.02
N SER A 106 12.12 23.55 9.73
CA SER A 106 13.10 23.74 8.65
C SER A 106 13.35 25.20 8.27
N ARG A 107 12.51 26.12 8.76
CA ARG A 107 12.64 27.59 8.64
C ARG A 107 13.34 28.18 9.85
#